data_AF-A0AAE8ZZ20-F1
#
_entry.id   AF-A0AAE8ZZ20-F1
#
_cell.length_a   1.000
_cell.length_b   1.000
_cell.length_c   1.000
_cell.angle_alpha   90.00
_cell.angle_beta   90.00
_cell.angle_gamma   90.00
#
_symmetry.space_group_name_H-M   'P 1'
#
loop_
_entity.id
_entity.type
_entity.pdbx_description
1 polymer ?
#
loop_
_entity_poly.entity_id
_entity_poly.type
_entity_poly.pdbx_seq_one_letter_code
_entity_poly.pdbx_strand_id
1 'polypeptide(L)'
;MLNSLTFLAFPAFLIISISTKSAPKCESLNFRRNTKCLFKEIVLANDIVVSNLSDKQVLEKLHSSCESLKRCYETMPCQNPEVIQKVNKLKLVSESFTFLSENFLVCSQKIENMRGKCKPRTTCDNMFGDNNCAKEGIINKCSKDEWIGFRDSMIWIMSLVDPHCSLERYRKI
;
A
#
# COMPACT_ATOMS: atom_id res chain seq x y z
N MET A 1 54.05 -55.63 -40.02
CA MET A 1 54.49 -54.23 -39.80
C MET A 1 53.27 -53.33 -39.91
N LEU A 2 53.01 -52.54 -38.85
CA LEU A 2 52.00 -51.46 -38.65
C LEU A 2 50.50 -51.82 -38.85
N ASN A 3 49.74 -52.09 -37.78
CA ASN A 3 48.96 -51.15 -36.92
C ASN A 3 47.82 -50.44 -37.68
N SER A 4 46.55 -50.80 -37.51
CA SER A 4 45.63 -50.48 -36.39
C SER A 4 45.44 -48.98 -36.17
N LEU A 5 44.19 -48.51 -36.32
CA LEU A 5 43.50 -47.41 -35.60
C LEU A 5 42.26 -47.00 -36.44
N THR A 6 41.09 -47.60 -36.18
CA THR A 6 40.01 -47.12 -35.29
C THR A 6 39.07 -46.09 -35.93
N PHE A 7 37.81 -46.51 -36.05
CA PHE A 7 36.62 -45.70 -36.19
C PHE A 7 36.71 -44.42 -35.35
N LEU A 8 36.78 -43.26 -35.99
CA LEU A 8 36.48 -42.00 -35.33
C LEU A 8 34.97 -41.80 -35.39
N ALA A 9 34.33 -42.26 -34.31
CA ALA A 9 33.03 -41.82 -33.90
C ALA A 9 33.01 -40.29 -33.86
N PHE A 10 31.96 -39.69 -34.44
CA PHE A 10 31.56 -38.33 -34.11
C PHE A 10 31.32 -38.23 -32.60
N PRO A 11 31.91 -37.25 -31.90
CA PRO A 11 31.16 -36.48 -30.96
C PRO A 11 30.81 -35.19 -31.68
N ALA A 12 29.56 -35.07 -32.10
CA ALA A 12 28.94 -33.76 -32.17
C ALA A 12 29.22 -33.10 -30.81
N PHE A 13 30.12 -32.13 -30.80
CA PHE A 13 30.27 -31.23 -29.66
C PHE A 13 28.93 -30.51 -29.55
N LEU A 14 28.00 -31.12 -28.80
CA LEU A 14 26.96 -30.40 -28.09
C LEU A 14 27.73 -29.45 -27.18
N ILE A 15 28.00 -28.25 -27.71
CA ILE A 15 28.26 -27.09 -26.89
C ILE A 15 26.97 -26.92 -26.08
N ILE A 16 26.93 -27.57 -24.92
CA ILE A 16 25.97 -27.24 -23.89
C ILE A 16 26.34 -25.81 -23.51
N SER A 17 25.65 -24.86 -24.12
CA SER A 17 25.61 -23.49 -23.64
C SER A 17 25.06 -23.60 -22.22
N ILE A 18 25.95 -23.68 -21.22
CA ILE A 18 25.57 -23.46 -19.84
C ILE A 18 25.21 -21.99 -19.80
N SER A 19 23.94 -21.69 -20.07
CA SER A 19 23.36 -20.39 -19.77
C SER A 19 23.51 -20.27 -18.26
N THR A 20 24.54 -19.57 -17.80
CA THR A 20 24.66 -19.16 -16.41
C THR A 20 23.53 -18.18 -16.15
N LYS A 21 22.35 -18.70 -15.82
CA LYS A 21 21.26 -17.89 -15.29
C LYS A 21 21.74 -17.31 -13.96
N SER A 22 22.33 -16.13 -14.00
CA SER A 22 22.49 -15.27 -12.84
C SER A 22 21.11 -14.77 -12.38
N ALA A 23 20.29 -15.62 -11.75
CA ALA A 23 19.02 -15.18 -11.15
C ALA A 23 18.39 -16.01 -9.99
N PRO A 24 18.89 -17.17 -9.50
CA PRO A 24 18.17 -17.90 -8.45
C PRO A 24 18.20 -17.22 -7.07
N LYS A 25 19.15 -16.29 -6.84
CA LYS A 25 19.29 -15.59 -5.54
C LYS A 25 18.26 -14.48 -5.33
N CYS A 26 17.90 -13.70 -6.35
CA CYS A 26 16.92 -12.60 -6.17
C CYS A 26 15.51 -13.16 -5.93
N GLU A 27 15.11 -14.23 -6.62
CA GLU A 27 13.76 -14.79 -6.51
C GLU A 27 13.46 -15.33 -5.11
N SER A 28 14.36 -16.15 -4.56
CA SER A 28 14.22 -16.73 -3.20
C SER A 28 14.34 -15.69 -2.08
N LEU A 29 15.29 -14.75 -2.17
CA LEU A 29 15.42 -13.66 -1.18
C LEU A 29 14.21 -12.71 -1.22
N ASN A 30 13.70 -12.41 -2.41
CA ASN A 30 12.50 -11.60 -2.57
C ASN A 30 11.31 -12.32 -1.96
N PHE A 31 11.12 -13.63 -2.18
CA PHE A 31 10.00 -14.35 -1.58
C PHE A 31 9.95 -14.18 -0.06
N ARG A 32 11.03 -14.50 0.67
CA ARG A 32 11.05 -14.41 2.15
C ARG A 32 10.85 -12.98 2.67
N ARG A 33 11.54 -11.99 2.07
CA ARG A 33 11.38 -10.58 2.49
C ARG A 33 10.00 -10.05 2.13
N ASN A 34 9.48 -10.40 0.96
CA ASN A 34 8.16 -10.02 0.50
C ASN A 34 7.07 -10.59 1.42
N THR A 35 7.16 -11.85 1.84
CA THR A 35 6.21 -12.42 2.83
C THR A 35 6.24 -11.65 4.14
N LYS A 36 7.41 -11.23 4.63
CA LYS A 36 7.53 -10.42 5.85
C LYS A 36 6.86 -9.05 5.69
N CYS A 37 7.06 -8.39 4.55
CA CYS A 37 6.45 -7.08 4.29
C CYS A 37 4.93 -7.22 4.08
N LEU A 38 4.49 -8.24 3.35
CA LEU A 38 3.07 -8.56 3.18
C LEU A 38 2.37 -8.83 4.52
N PHE A 39 3.01 -9.55 5.45
CA PHE A 39 2.43 -9.75 6.78
C PHE A 39 2.25 -8.43 7.54
N LYS A 40 3.23 -7.53 7.49
CA LYS A 40 3.12 -6.18 8.05
C LYS A 40 2.02 -5.36 7.39
N GLU A 41 1.80 -5.54 6.08
CA GLU A 41 0.73 -4.91 5.32
C GLU A 41 -0.65 -5.38 5.79
N ILE A 42 -0.83 -6.69 5.96
CA ILE A 42 -2.06 -7.28 6.49
C ILE A 42 -2.34 -6.78 7.91
N VAL A 43 -1.32 -6.75 8.78
CA VAL A 43 -1.45 -6.23 10.14
C VAL A 43 -1.87 -4.77 10.12
N LEU A 44 -1.22 -3.93 9.32
CA LEU A 44 -1.57 -2.52 9.20
C LEU A 44 -3.00 -2.33 8.67
N ALA A 45 -3.40 -3.08 7.63
CA ALA A 45 -4.76 -3.03 7.09
C ALA A 45 -5.81 -3.41 8.14
N ASN A 46 -5.57 -4.47 8.91
CA ASN A 46 -6.45 -4.88 10.01
C ASN A 46 -6.51 -3.82 11.10
N ASP A 47 -5.37 -3.28 11.52
CA ASP A 47 -5.30 -2.23 12.54
C ASP A 47 -6.11 -1.00 12.11
N ILE A 48 -6.06 -0.60 10.83
CA ILE A 48 -6.87 0.50 10.29
C ILE A 48 -8.38 0.18 10.42
N VAL A 49 -8.79 -1.03 10.06
CA VAL A 49 -10.22 -1.43 10.06
C VAL A 49 -10.82 -1.44 11.47
N VAL A 50 -10.06 -1.91 12.46
CA VAL A 50 -10.56 -2.05 13.84
C VAL A 50 -10.36 -0.79 14.70
N SER A 51 -9.66 0.21 14.17
CA SER A 51 -9.28 1.41 14.91
C SER A 51 -10.24 2.58 14.75
N ASN A 52 -10.29 3.45 15.75
CA ASN A 52 -10.96 4.75 15.63
C ASN A 52 -10.02 5.78 14.98
N LEU A 53 -10.16 6.02 13.68
CA LEU A 53 -9.33 6.98 12.92
C LEU A 53 -9.54 8.46 13.27
N SER A 54 -10.32 8.78 14.31
CA SER A 54 -10.38 10.14 14.88
C SER A 54 -9.51 10.30 16.13
N ASP A 55 -8.95 9.21 16.66
CA ASP A 55 -8.04 9.26 17.79
C ASP A 55 -6.62 9.55 17.29
N LYS A 56 -6.04 10.64 17.80
CA LYS A 56 -4.70 11.09 17.43
C LYS A 56 -3.61 10.05 17.76
N GLN A 57 -3.66 9.44 18.94
CA GLN A 57 -2.65 8.46 19.37
C GLN A 57 -2.73 7.19 18.51
N VAL A 58 -3.93 6.81 18.11
CA VAL A 58 -4.15 5.70 17.17
C VAL A 58 -3.55 6.04 15.80
N LEU A 59 -3.80 7.23 15.27
CA LEU A 59 -3.22 7.67 13.99
C LEU A 59 -1.68 7.70 14.02
N GLU A 60 -1.07 8.15 15.12
CA GLU A 60 0.38 8.13 15.31
C GLU A 60 0.96 6.70 15.31
N LYS A 61 0.25 5.74 15.93
CA LYS A 61 0.64 4.31 15.91
C LYS A 61 0.50 3.69 14.52
N LEU A 62 -0.58 4.01 13.81
CA LEU A 62 -0.79 3.58 12.41
C LEU A 62 0.29 4.16 11.50
N HIS A 63 0.62 5.43 11.66
CA HIS A 63 1.73 6.09 10.95
C HIS A 63 3.06 5.35 11.19
N SER A 64 3.42 5.07 12.44
CA SER A 64 4.64 4.33 12.78
C SER A 64 4.68 2.93 12.13
N SER A 65 3.54 2.24 12.14
CA SER A 65 3.39 0.92 11.50
C SER A 65 3.52 1.01 9.98
N CYS A 66 2.95 2.04 9.36
CA CYS A 66 3.09 2.36 7.94
C CYS A 66 4.54 2.66 7.55
N GLU A 67 5.25 3.46 8.33
CA GLU A 67 6.68 3.75 8.12
C GLU A 67 7.54 2.48 8.25
N SER A 68 7.21 1.60 9.19
CA SER A 68 7.86 0.29 9.33
C SER A 68 7.65 -0.59 8.11
N LEU A 69 6.43 -0.60 7.55
CA LEU A 69 6.08 -1.33 6.36
C LEU A 69 6.75 -0.76 5.11
N LYS A 70 6.71 0.56 4.92
CA LYS A 70 7.38 1.27 3.83
C LYS A 70 8.86 0.92 3.80
N ARG A 71 9.54 1.03 4.94
CA ARG A 71 10.96 0.68 5.09
C ARG A 71 11.24 -0.80 4.78
N CYS A 72 10.29 -1.69 5.05
CA CYS A 72 10.39 -3.10 4.68
C CYS A 72 10.54 -3.28 3.15
N TYR A 73 9.73 -2.55 2.38
CA TYR A 73 9.78 -2.57 0.91
C TYR A 73 10.97 -1.78 0.35
N GLU A 74 11.34 -0.64 0.94
CA GLU A 74 12.50 0.16 0.51
C GLU A 74 13.81 -0.61 0.65
N THR A 75 13.94 -1.44 1.69
CA THR A 75 15.15 -2.22 1.96
C THR A 75 15.17 -3.56 1.22
N MET A 76 14.27 -3.79 0.27
CA MET A 76 14.33 -4.97 -0.59
C MET A 76 15.57 -4.92 -1.50
N PRO A 77 16.34 -6.02 -1.57
CA PRO A 77 17.62 -6.05 -2.28
C PRO A 77 17.45 -6.00 -3.80
N CYS A 78 16.30 -6.45 -4.33
CA CYS A 78 16.00 -6.45 -5.74
C CYS A 78 14.72 -5.61 -5.96
N GLN A 79 14.91 -4.31 -6.20
CA GLN A 79 13.83 -3.39 -6.51
C GLN A 79 13.25 -3.71 -7.90
N ASN A 80 11.94 -3.66 -8.01
CA ASN A 80 11.22 -3.76 -9.28
C ASN A 80 10.13 -2.66 -9.32
N PRO A 81 9.53 -2.39 -10.49
CA PRO A 81 8.52 -1.34 -10.62
C PRO A 81 7.33 -1.49 -9.66
N GLU A 82 6.92 -2.72 -9.34
CA GLU A 82 5.81 -3.01 -8.43
C GLU A 82 6.16 -2.63 -6.98
N VAL A 83 7.35 -3.00 -6.49
CA VAL A 83 7.84 -2.62 -5.16
C VAL A 83 7.97 -1.11 -5.04
N ILE A 84 8.52 -0.45 -6.07
CA ILE A 84 8.64 1.02 -6.13
C ILE A 84 7.25 1.67 -6.05
N GLN A 85 6.28 1.16 -6.82
CA GLN A 85 4.91 1.66 -6.78
C GLN A 85 4.28 1.47 -5.39
N LYS A 86 4.52 0.33 -4.75
CA LYS A 86 4.03 0.06 -3.39
C LYS A 86 4.64 0.99 -2.36
N VAL A 87 5.95 1.27 -2.43
CA VAL A 87 6.61 2.26 -1.57
C VAL A 87 5.99 3.65 -1.77
N ASN A 88 5.75 4.07 -3.00
CA ASN A 88 5.12 5.36 -3.30
C ASN A 88 3.69 5.44 -2.74
N LYS A 89 2.89 4.37 -2.85
CA LYS A 89 1.56 4.30 -2.22
C LYS A 89 1.64 4.38 -0.70
N LEU A 90 2.56 3.65 -0.08
CA LEU A 90 2.76 3.65 1.37
C LEU A 90 3.21 5.02 1.89
N LYS A 91 4.02 5.75 1.11
CA LYS A 91 4.37 7.14 1.41
C LYS A 91 3.12 8.01 1.52
N LEU A 92 2.21 7.92 0.55
CA LEU A 92 0.96 8.68 0.55
C LEU A 92 0.04 8.28 1.71
N VAL A 93 0.00 7.00 2.08
CA VAL A 93 -0.73 6.52 3.27
C VAL A 93 -0.13 7.06 4.56
N SER A 94 1.21 7.06 4.70
CA SER A 94 1.87 7.68 5.86
C SER A 94 1.53 9.17 5.96
N GLU A 95 1.65 9.92 4.86
CA GLU A 95 1.31 11.34 4.79
C GLU A 95 -0.17 11.58 5.15
N SER A 96 -1.06 10.66 4.76
CA SER A 96 -2.48 10.70 5.11
C SER A 96 -2.69 10.58 6.63
N PHE A 97 -1.96 9.70 7.31
CA PHE A 97 -2.06 9.61 8.77
C PHE A 97 -1.57 10.89 9.45
N THR A 98 -0.46 11.47 8.99
CA THR A 98 0.05 12.75 9.50
C THR A 98 -0.99 13.86 9.31
N PHE A 99 -1.55 13.98 8.11
CA PHE A 99 -2.59 14.97 7.83
C PHE A 99 -3.78 14.82 8.79
N LEU A 100 -4.26 13.59 8.99
CA LEU A 100 -5.38 13.32 9.89
C LEU A 100 -5.05 13.62 11.36
N SER A 101 -3.83 13.34 11.82
CA SER A 101 -3.41 13.54 13.22
C SER A 101 -3.03 14.97 13.56
N GLU A 102 -2.70 15.79 12.55
CA GLU A 102 -2.19 17.15 12.72
C GLU A 102 -3.09 18.16 12.02
N ASN A 103 -3.01 18.25 10.70
CA ASN A 103 -3.66 19.30 9.90
C ASN A 103 -5.19 19.26 10.01
N PHE A 104 -5.79 18.08 10.09
CA PHE A 104 -7.22 17.89 10.16
C PHE A 104 -7.77 17.85 11.60
N LEU A 105 -6.90 17.82 12.62
CA LEU A 105 -7.31 17.59 14.01
C LEU A 105 -8.34 18.61 14.49
N VAL A 106 -8.14 19.89 14.15
CA VAL A 106 -9.07 20.98 14.52
C VAL A 106 -10.42 20.82 13.82
N CYS A 107 -10.44 20.45 12.54
CA CYS A 107 -11.69 20.21 11.82
C CYS A 107 -12.42 18.97 12.36
N SER A 108 -11.69 17.89 12.63
CA SER A 108 -12.22 16.65 13.19
C SER A 108 -13.06 16.90 14.45
N GLN A 109 -12.59 17.78 15.34
CA GLN A 109 -13.31 18.19 16.55
C GLN A 109 -14.60 18.96 16.23
N LYS A 110 -14.59 19.86 15.23
CA LYS A 110 -15.78 20.63 14.82
C LYS A 110 -16.89 19.76 14.22
N ILE A 111 -16.51 18.63 13.62
CA ILE A 111 -17.45 17.73 12.92
C ILE A 111 -17.84 16.49 13.73
N GLU A 112 -17.35 16.34 14.96
CA GLU A 112 -17.60 15.16 15.80
C GLU A 112 -19.09 14.86 15.97
N ASN A 113 -19.90 15.90 16.22
CA ASN A 113 -21.36 15.80 16.36
C ASN A 113 -22.08 15.39 15.06
N MET A 114 -21.44 15.52 13.90
CA MET A 114 -21.99 15.08 12.61
C MET A 114 -21.68 13.61 12.33
N ARG A 115 -20.67 13.03 13.00
CA ARG A 115 -20.24 11.64 12.78
C ARG A 115 -21.29 10.59 13.17
N GLY A 116 -22.18 10.92 14.11
CA GLY A 116 -23.34 10.06 14.43
C GLY A 116 -24.49 10.16 13.42
N LYS A 117 -24.56 11.26 12.66
CA LYS A 117 -25.63 11.54 11.69
C LYS A 117 -25.24 11.11 10.28
N CYS A 118 -23.99 11.35 9.92
CA CYS A 118 -23.37 10.87 8.71
C CYS A 118 -22.76 9.51 9.01
N LYS A 119 -23.29 8.42 8.45
CA LYS A 119 -22.84 7.05 8.73
C LYS A 119 -21.87 6.58 7.64
N PRO A 120 -20.56 6.92 7.68
CA PRO A 120 -19.60 6.36 6.74
C PRO A 120 -19.37 4.87 7.04
N ARG A 121 -19.50 4.06 5.98
CA ARG A 121 -19.26 2.61 5.84
C ARG A 121 -19.98 1.61 6.75
N THR A 122 -20.80 0.82 6.05
CA THR A 122 -20.75 -0.66 5.93
C THR A 122 -20.25 -1.17 4.55
N THR A 123 -20.02 -0.32 3.52
CA THR A 123 -19.61 -0.73 2.13
C THR A 123 -18.72 0.28 1.39
N CYS A 124 -18.05 -0.14 0.30
CA CYS A 124 -17.22 0.70 -0.60
C CYS A 124 -17.90 1.95 -1.16
N ASP A 125 -19.17 1.82 -1.52
CA ASP A 125 -19.91 2.84 -2.23
C ASP A 125 -20.42 3.99 -1.35
N ASN A 126 -20.19 3.86 -0.04
CA ASN A 126 -20.67 4.76 0.98
C ASN A 126 -19.54 5.20 1.93
N MET A 127 -18.32 5.35 1.40
CA MET A 127 -17.14 5.66 2.22
C MET A 127 -17.28 6.96 3.02
N PHE A 128 -17.97 7.96 2.46
CA PHE A 128 -18.16 9.27 3.08
C PHE A 128 -19.57 9.50 3.62
N GLY A 129 -20.32 8.41 3.81
CA GLY A 129 -21.72 8.44 4.25
C GLY A 129 -22.69 8.83 3.13
N ASP A 130 -23.98 8.58 3.38
CA ASP A 130 -25.02 8.69 2.36
C ASP A 130 -25.00 10.07 1.71
N ASN A 131 -25.10 10.09 0.37
CA ASN A 131 -24.99 11.31 -0.44
C ASN A 131 -23.71 12.14 -0.18
N ASN A 132 -22.63 11.50 0.30
CA ASN A 132 -21.39 12.15 0.72
C ASN A 132 -21.59 13.19 1.83
N CYS A 133 -22.45 12.90 2.81
CA CYS A 133 -22.73 13.82 3.93
C CYS A 133 -21.48 14.37 4.62
N ALA A 134 -20.36 13.64 4.64
CA ALA A 134 -19.11 14.14 5.21
C ALA A 134 -18.57 15.36 4.44
N LYS A 135 -18.76 15.42 3.12
CA LYS A 135 -18.33 16.54 2.28
C LYS A 135 -18.96 17.85 2.72
N GLU A 136 -20.30 17.89 2.76
CA GLU A 136 -21.02 19.10 3.15
C GLU A 136 -20.71 19.48 4.60
N GLY A 137 -20.63 18.49 5.49
CA GLY A 137 -20.27 18.71 6.89
C GLY A 137 -18.90 19.38 7.04
N ILE A 138 -17.88 18.85 6.38
CA ILE A 138 -16.51 19.38 6.45
C ILE A 138 -16.44 20.76 5.80
N ILE A 139 -17.02 20.96 4.62
CA ILE A 139 -16.99 22.26 3.94
C ILE A 139 -17.68 23.34 4.79
N ASN A 140 -18.85 23.03 5.37
CA ASN A 140 -19.64 24.02 6.12
C ASN A 140 -19.03 24.38 7.48
N LYS A 141 -18.27 23.48 8.11
CA LYS A 141 -17.68 23.71 9.45
C LYS A 141 -16.20 24.06 9.42
N CYS A 142 -15.54 23.73 8.32
CA CYS A 142 -14.10 23.86 8.16
C CYS A 142 -13.83 24.61 6.85
N SER A 143 -13.44 23.90 5.78
CA SER A 143 -13.16 24.50 4.47
C SER A 143 -13.21 23.45 3.35
N LYS A 144 -13.19 23.94 2.11
CA LYS A 144 -13.03 23.08 0.92
C LYS A 144 -11.68 22.37 0.88
N ASP A 145 -10.62 23.02 1.32
CA ASP A 145 -9.27 22.44 1.32
C ASP A 145 -9.14 21.33 2.38
N GLU A 146 -9.75 21.51 3.55
CA GLU A 146 -9.83 20.44 4.57
C GLU A 146 -10.66 19.24 4.09
N TRP A 147 -11.72 19.47 3.31
CA TRP A 147 -12.44 18.38 2.64
C TRP A 147 -11.54 17.63 1.65
N ILE A 148 -10.83 18.35 0.79
CA ILE A 148 -9.93 17.74 -0.21
C ILE A 148 -8.87 16.89 0.49
N GLY A 149 -8.19 17.43 1.50
CA GLY A 149 -7.17 16.70 2.24
C GLY A 149 -7.73 15.48 2.97
N PHE A 150 -8.89 15.60 3.62
CA PHE A 150 -9.55 14.46 4.27
C PHE A 150 -9.95 13.38 3.27
N ARG A 151 -10.61 13.77 2.17
CA ARG A 151 -11.05 12.88 1.11
C ARG A 151 -9.88 12.10 0.52
N ASP A 152 -8.81 12.80 0.15
CA ASP A 152 -7.65 12.19 -0.48
C ASP A 152 -6.92 11.27 0.50
N SER A 153 -6.82 11.66 1.77
CA SER A 153 -6.27 10.82 2.85
C SER A 153 -7.03 9.51 2.99
N MET A 154 -8.37 9.57 3.05
CA MET A 154 -9.20 8.38 3.17
C MET A 154 -9.13 7.49 1.92
N ILE A 155 -9.00 8.07 0.72
CA ILE A 155 -8.80 7.31 -0.52
C ILE A 155 -7.49 6.53 -0.47
N TRP A 156 -6.38 7.15 -0.06
CA TRP A 156 -5.10 6.45 0.03
C TRP A 156 -5.14 5.33 1.07
N ILE A 157 -5.67 5.60 2.26
CA ILE A 157 -5.82 4.60 3.32
C ILE A 157 -6.70 3.43 2.85
N MET A 158 -7.84 3.69 2.19
CA MET A 158 -8.71 2.62 1.69
C MET A 158 -8.09 1.84 0.53
N SER A 159 -7.22 2.44 -0.28
CA SER A 159 -6.49 1.70 -1.32
C SER A 159 -5.53 0.63 -0.75
N LEU A 160 -5.13 0.78 0.51
CA LEU A 160 -4.36 -0.21 1.26
C LEU A 160 -5.26 -1.28 1.90
N VAL A 161 -6.36 -0.85 2.52
CA VAL A 161 -7.28 -1.74 3.24
C VAL A 161 -8.07 -2.64 2.30
N ASP A 162 -8.57 -2.07 1.21
CA ASP A 162 -9.39 -2.77 0.23
C ASP A 162 -8.99 -2.32 -1.19
N PRO A 163 -7.96 -2.96 -1.77
CA PRO A 163 -7.44 -2.62 -3.10
C PRO A 163 -8.47 -2.83 -4.23
N HIS A 164 -9.54 -3.58 -3.97
CA HIS A 164 -10.61 -3.84 -4.94
C HIS A 164 -11.71 -2.77 -4.91
N CYS A 165 -11.65 -1.85 -3.96
CA CYS A 165 -12.61 -0.76 -3.85
C CYS A 165 -12.45 0.27 -4.98
N SER A 166 -13.52 0.58 -5.70
CA SER A 166 -13.51 1.62 -6.73
C SER A 166 -13.61 3.01 -6.11
N LEU A 167 -12.46 3.65 -5.88
CA LEU A 167 -12.37 4.95 -5.21
C LEU A 167 -12.41 6.15 -6.18
N GLU A 168 -12.31 5.91 -7.49
CA GLU A 168 -12.27 6.98 -8.52
C GLU A 168 -13.50 7.89 -8.49
N ARG A 169 -14.65 7.34 -8.11
CA ARG A 169 -15.91 8.10 -7.99
C ARG A 169 -15.80 9.28 -7.03
N TYR A 170 -14.91 9.19 -6.04
CA TYR A 170 -14.74 10.22 -5.03
C TYR A 170 -13.75 11.31 -5.45
N ARG A 171 -12.82 11.03 -6.37
CA ARG A 171 -11.85 12.05 -6.83
C ARG A 171 -12.48 13.17 -7.65
N LYS A 172 -13.68 12.94 -8.21
CA LYS A 172 -14.41 13.88 -9.08
C LYS A 172 -15.36 14.82 -8.33
N ILE A 173 -15.54 14.63 -7.02
CA ILE A 173 -16.47 15.39 -6.18
C ILE A 173 -15.73 16.22 -5.14
#